data_AF-A0A3D3WC78-F1
#
_entry.id   AF-A0A3D3WC78-F1
#
_cell.length_a   1.000
_cell.length_b   1.000
_cell.length_c   1.000
_cell.angle_alpha   90.00
_cell.angle_beta   90.00
_cell.angle_gamma   90.00
#
_symmetry.space_group_name_H-M   'P 1'
#
loop_
_entity.id
_entity.type
_entity.pdbx_description
1 polymer ?
#
loop_
_entity_poly.entity_id
_entity_poly.type
_entity_poly.pdbx_seq_one_letter_code
_entity_poly.pdbx_strand_id
1 'polypeptide(L)'
;MKKRCIIFSLVFCLTMLLSLPLLADGVTNTTSGLTASTETMSEIFEKLRIERANLVGGQTEVMTQANEAKIRVEAILNQSIAENKALTFEQLESLKKDLATIKSAQDILNTVLTDIRTTTTEVGEYMPIKEYLYKLINLYSEKALQLYDVADTLKDVAVNA
;
A
#
# COMPACT_ATOMS: atom_id res chain seq x y z
N MET A 1 18.25 -13.66 13.62
CA MET A 1 16.89 -14.10 13.23
C MET A 1 15.86 -12.97 13.13
N LYS A 2 15.90 -11.89 13.93
CA LYS A 2 14.89 -10.80 13.90
C LYS A 2 14.82 -9.94 12.61
N LYS A 3 15.87 -9.88 11.78
CA LYS A 3 15.91 -8.98 10.59
C LYS A 3 15.20 -9.55 9.35
N ARG A 4 15.01 -10.88 9.25
CA ARG A 4 14.29 -11.49 8.12
C ARG A 4 12.77 -11.24 8.18
N CYS A 5 12.22 -10.95 9.36
CA CYS A 5 10.77 -10.76 9.54
C CYS A 5 10.20 -9.48 8.89
N ILE A 6 11.01 -8.45 8.64
CA ILE A 6 10.50 -7.15 8.17
C ILE A 6 10.01 -7.22 6.72
N ILE A 7 10.77 -7.85 5.83
CA ILE A 7 10.38 -8.01 4.42
C ILE A 7 9.18 -8.96 4.28
N PHE A 8 9.14 -10.04 5.08
CA PHE A 8 7.96 -10.92 5.15
C PHE A 8 6.71 -10.19 5.67
N SER A 9 6.87 -9.24 6.60
CA SER A 9 5.76 -8.42 7.09
C SER A 9 5.21 -7.48 6.01
N LEU A 10 6.07 -6.95 5.13
CA LEU A 10 5.65 -6.02 4.08
C LEU A 10 4.83 -6.72 2.99
N VAL A 11 5.26 -7.92 2.58
CA VAL A 11 4.50 -8.79 1.67
C VAL A 11 3.19 -9.26 2.31
N PHE A 12 3.18 -9.51 3.62
CA PHE A 12 1.97 -9.91 4.35
C PHE A 12 0.95 -8.77 4.51
N CYS A 13 1.38 -7.52 4.70
CA CYS A 13 0.47 -6.36 4.70
C CYS A 13 -0.17 -6.14 3.32
N LEU A 14 0.57 -6.39 2.22
CA LEU A 14 0.02 -6.28 0.87
C LEU A 14 -1.00 -7.37 0.54
N THR A 15 -0.78 -8.62 0.97
CA THR A 15 -1.75 -9.71 0.69
C THR A 15 -3.05 -9.54 1.46
N MET A 16 -3.02 -8.87 2.62
CA MET A 16 -4.22 -8.49 3.40
C MET A 16 -5.06 -7.39 2.74
N LEU A 17 -4.45 -6.54 1.90
CA LEU A 17 -5.19 -5.54 1.11
C LEU A 17 -5.95 -6.17 -0.06
N LEU A 18 -5.44 -7.28 -0.61
CA LEU A 18 -6.10 -8.05 -1.68
C LEU A 18 -7.28 -8.88 -1.17
N SER A 19 -7.36 -9.18 0.13
CA SER A 19 -8.40 -10.03 0.73
C SER A 19 -9.57 -9.26 1.33
N LEU A 20 -9.60 -7.92 1.22
CA LEU A 20 -10.77 -7.14 1.61
C LEU A 20 -11.94 -7.54 0.70
N PRO A 21 -13.06 -8.02 1.27
CA PRO A 21 -14.17 -8.51 0.49
C PRO A 21 -14.68 -7.39 -0.40
N LEU A 22 -14.83 -7.71 -1.69
CA LEU A 22 -15.67 -6.98 -2.62
C LEU A 22 -16.99 -6.67 -1.90
N LEU A 23 -17.35 -5.39 -1.81
CA LEU A 23 -18.76 -5.03 -1.85
C LEU A 23 -19.25 -5.52 -3.21
N ALA A 24 -19.71 -6.77 -3.20
CA ALA A 24 -20.35 -7.43 -4.30
C ALA A 24 -21.53 -6.57 -4.76
N ASP A 25 -21.74 -6.56 -6.08
CA ASP A 25 -22.95 -6.09 -6.74
C ASP A 25 -24.19 -6.46 -5.92
N GLY A 26 -24.78 -5.48 -5.24
CA GLY A 26 -25.94 -5.79 -4.39
C GLY A 26 -26.23 -4.75 -3.33
N VAL A 27 -26.40 -3.47 -3.70
CA VAL A 27 -27.26 -2.60 -2.89
C VAL A 27 -28.44 -2.16 -3.72
N THR A 28 -29.56 -2.83 -3.44
CA THR A 28 -30.89 -2.46 -3.90
C THR A 28 -31.29 -1.10 -3.34
N ASN A 29 -31.81 -0.28 -4.23
CA ASN A 29 -32.40 1.04 -3.98
C ASN A 29 -33.00 1.19 -2.58
N THR A 30 -32.48 2.14 -1.82
CA THR A 30 -33.26 2.81 -0.77
C THR A 30 -33.02 4.31 -0.87
N THR A 31 -34.05 4.97 -1.36
CA THR A 31 -34.23 6.41 -1.48
C THR A 31 -34.21 7.06 -0.11
N SER A 32 -33.46 8.16 0.06
CA SER A 32 -33.95 9.43 0.65
C SER A 32 -32.82 10.44 0.88
N GLY A 33 -33.03 11.68 0.43
CA GLY A 33 -32.56 12.88 1.14
C GLY A 33 -31.26 13.55 0.68
N LEU A 34 -31.42 14.55 -0.21
CA LEU A 34 -30.77 15.87 -0.17
C LEU A 34 -29.22 16.00 -0.12
N THR A 35 -28.62 16.04 -1.30
CA THR A 35 -27.96 17.22 -1.90
C THR A 35 -27.46 16.74 -3.26
N ALA A 36 -28.02 17.29 -4.34
CA ALA A 36 -27.75 16.79 -5.67
C ALA A 36 -26.33 17.19 -6.10
N SER A 37 -25.34 16.36 -5.80
CA SER A 37 -24.39 16.06 -6.87
C SER A 37 -25.24 15.45 -7.99
N THR A 38 -25.21 16.08 -9.16
CA THR A 38 -25.88 15.62 -10.39
C THR A 38 -25.40 14.24 -10.85
N GLU A 39 -24.40 13.68 -10.16
CA GLU A 39 -23.84 12.39 -10.46
C GLU A 39 -24.80 11.28 -10.06
N THR A 40 -25.14 10.49 -11.07
CA THR A 40 -25.84 9.23 -10.98
C THR A 40 -25.04 8.24 -10.13
N MET A 41 -25.74 7.29 -9.53
CA MET A 41 -25.08 6.22 -8.76
C MET A 41 -24.09 5.42 -9.63
N SER A 42 -24.37 5.28 -10.94
CA SER A 42 -23.47 4.64 -11.90
C SER A 42 -22.14 5.39 -12.03
N GLU A 43 -22.14 6.71 -12.09
CA GLU A 43 -20.92 7.53 -12.19
C GLU A 43 -20.08 7.42 -10.89
N ILE A 44 -20.73 7.35 -9.74
CA ILE A 44 -20.06 7.18 -8.45
C ILE A 44 -19.39 5.81 -8.36
N PHE A 45 -20.08 4.74 -8.77
CA PHE A 45 -19.48 3.41 -8.81
C PHE A 45 -18.31 3.32 -9.80
N GLU A 46 -18.40 4.02 -10.94
CA GLU A 46 -17.29 4.04 -11.89
C GLU A 46 -16.07 4.78 -11.33
N LYS A 47 -16.26 5.92 -10.67
CA LYS A 47 -15.17 6.59 -9.94
C LYS A 47 -14.55 5.69 -8.87
N LEU A 48 -15.38 5.01 -8.09
CA LEU A 48 -14.89 4.05 -7.09
C LEU A 48 -14.07 2.92 -7.71
N ARG A 49 -14.49 2.41 -8.88
CA ARG A 49 -13.76 1.40 -9.64
C ARG A 49 -12.40 1.94 -10.10
N ILE A 50 -12.34 3.17 -10.61
CA ILE A 50 -11.10 3.82 -11.04
C ILE A 50 -10.15 4.01 -9.85
N GLU A 51 -10.62 4.58 -8.73
CA GLU A 51 -9.74 4.79 -7.57
C GLU A 51 -9.27 3.48 -6.94
N ARG A 52 -10.11 2.43 -6.98
CA ARG A 52 -9.67 1.09 -6.60
C ARG A 52 -8.58 0.56 -7.53
N ALA A 53 -8.69 0.78 -8.84
CA ALA A 53 -7.64 0.38 -9.79
C ALA A 53 -6.33 1.14 -9.53
N ASN A 54 -6.40 2.44 -9.23
CA ASN A 54 -5.24 3.24 -8.82
C ASN A 54 -4.58 2.69 -7.55
N LEU A 55 -5.39 2.34 -6.55
CA LEU A 55 -4.91 1.74 -5.30
C LEU A 55 -4.18 0.42 -5.55
N VAL A 56 -4.74 -0.46 -6.38
CA VAL A 56 -4.11 -1.73 -6.78
C VAL A 56 -2.83 -1.48 -7.59
N GLY A 57 -2.82 -0.46 -8.45
CA GLY A 57 -1.64 0.00 -9.18
C GLY A 57 -0.50 0.40 -8.22
N GLY A 58 -0.80 1.27 -7.24
CA GLY A 58 0.16 1.66 -6.21
C GLY A 58 0.66 0.47 -5.39
N GLN A 59 -0.21 -0.46 -5.01
CA GLN A 59 0.19 -1.70 -4.31
C GLN A 59 1.16 -2.53 -5.15
N THR A 60 0.88 -2.67 -6.44
CA THR A 60 1.71 -3.45 -7.36
C THR A 60 3.09 -2.82 -7.50
N GLU A 61 3.15 -1.50 -7.61
CA GLU A 61 4.42 -0.78 -7.70
C GLU A 61 5.25 -0.92 -6.41
N VAL A 62 4.62 -0.75 -5.23
CA VAL A 62 5.29 -1.00 -3.94
C VAL A 62 5.86 -2.41 -3.88
N MET A 63 5.11 -3.41 -4.35
CA MET A 63 5.57 -4.80 -4.37
C MET A 63 6.78 -4.99 -5.28
N THR A 64 6.76 -4.40 -6.46
CA THR A 64 7.87 -4.43 -7.41
C THR A 64 9.12 -3.82 -6.78
N GLN A 65 9.03 -2.59 -6.29
CA GLN A 65 10.16 -1.87 -5.71
C GLN A 65 10.68 -2.55 -4.43
N ALA A 66 9.80 -3.10 -3.60
CA ALA A 66 10.19 -3.89 -2.42
C ALA A 66 10.96 -5.17 -2.80
N ASN A 67 10.54 -5.85 -3.87
CA ASN A 67 11.23 -7.05 -4.36
C ASN A 67 12.61 -6.71 -4.94
N GLU A 68 12.73 -5.63 -5.71
CA GLU A 68 14.01 -5.16 -6.23
C GLU A 68 14.98 -4.77 -5.10
N ALA A 69 14.50 -3.98 -4.13
CA ALA A 69 15.25 -3.64 -2.92
C ALA A 69 15.71 -4.89 -2.14
N LYS A 70 14.84 -5.90 -2.02
CA LYS A 70 15.18 -7.18 -1.39
C LYS A 70 16.31 -7.90 -2.14
N ILE A 71 16.20 -8.02 -3.46
CA ILE A 71 17.20 -8.70 -4.31
C ILE A 71 18.57 -8.04 -4.13
N ARG A 72 18.64 -6.70 -4.13
CA ARG A 72 19.89 -5.97 -3.90
C ARG A 72 20.50 -6.27 -2.52
N VAL A 73 19.69 -6.20 -1.47
CA VAL A 73 20.16 -6.50 -0.10
C VAL A 73 20.66 -7.96 0.02
N GLU A 74 19.97 -8.91 -0.61
CA GLU A 74 20.39 -10.30 -0.67
C GLU A 74 21.70 -10.48 -1.46
N ALA A 75 21.90 -9.75 -2.56
CA ALA A 75 23.14 -9.77 -3.32
C ALA A 75 24.35 -9.30 -2.49
N ILE A 76 24.23 -8.16 -1.79
CA ILE A 76 25.30 -7.62 -0.93
C ILE A 76 25.65 -8.63 0.18
N LEU A 77 24.64 -9.22 0.81
CA LEU A 77 24.85 -10.19 1.89
C LEU A 77 25.47 -11.49 1.38
N ASN A 78 24.99 -12.01 0.25
CA ASN A 78 25.52 -13.23 -0.36
C ASN A 78 26.95 -13.05 -0.84
N GLN A 79 27.32 -11.87 -1.36
CA GLN A 79 28.70 -11.55 -1.71
C GLN A 79 29.61 -11.60 -0.48
N SER A 80 29.22 -10.97 0.63
CA SER A 80 29.98 -11.03 1.88
C SER A 80 30.16 -12.45 2.40
N ILE A 81 29.11 -13.28 2.32
CA ILE A 81 29.15 -14.69 2.72
C ILE A 81 30.07 -15.51 1.79
N ALA A 82 29.91 -15.36 0.46
CA ALA A 82 30.66 -16.11 -0.54
C ALA A 82 32.16 -15.76 -0.52
N GLU A 83 32.50 -14.49 -0.32
CA GLU A 83 33.89 -14.04 -0.23
C GLU A 83 34.51 -14.28 1.16
N ASN A 84 33.72 -14.71 2.15
CA ASN A 84 34.10 -14.79 3.56
C ASN A 84 34.76 -13.48 4.06
N LYS A 85 34.28 -12.34 3.53
CA LYS A 85 34.76 -11.00 3.86
C LYS A 85 33.69 -10.27 4.65
N ALA A 86 34.12 -9.53 5.66
CA ALA A 86 33.25 -8.57 6.33
C ALA A 86 32.76 -7.53 5.31
N LEU A 87 31.51 -7.07 5.48
CA LEU A 87 31.00 -5.92 4.74
C LEU A 87 31.91 -4.71 4.97
N THR A 88 32.14 -3.95 3.90
CA THR A 88 32.86 -2.68 4.04
C THR A 88 32.04 -1.71 4.89
N PHE A 89 32.72 -0.71 5.47
CA PHE A 89 32.03 0.34 6.23
C PHE A 89 30.96 1.05 5.38
N GLU A 90 31.27 1.31 4.11
CA GLU A 90 30.36 1.92 3.14
C GLU A 90 29.12 1.05 2.87
N GLN A 91 29.30 -0.26 2.65
CA GLN A 91 28.19 -1.20 2.48
C GLN A 91 27.31 -1.27 3.74
N LEU A 92 27.92 -1.23 4.92
CA LEU A 92 27.20 -1.31 6.19
C LEU A 92 26.41 -0.03 6.49
N GLU A 93 26.95 1.14 6.18
CA GLU A 93 26.23 2.42 6.28
C GLU A 93 25.10 2.53 5.24
N SER A 94 25.35 2.10 4.00
CA SER A 94 24.32 2.03 2.96
C SER A 94 23.15 1.14 3.39
N LEU A 95 23.42 -0.08 3.86
CA LEU A 95 22.39 -0.99 4.38
C LEU A 95 21.65 -0.46 5.61
N LYS A 96 22.29 0.37 6.46
CA LYS A 96 21.59 1.02 7.59
C LYS A 96 20.61 2.07 7.09
N LYS A 97 21.00 2.88 6.10
CA LYS A 97 20.14 3.86 5.46
C LYS A 97 18.95 3.17 4.79
N ASP A 98 19.22 2.12 4.01
CA ASP A 98 18.20 1.31 3.35
C ASP A 98 17.20 0.72 4.34
N LEU A 99 17.69 0.21 5.48
CA LEU A 99 16.82 -0.33 6.53
C LEU A 99 15.94 0.76 7.16
N ALA A 100 16.44 1.98 7.33
CA ALA A 100 15.65 3.10 7.82
C ALA A 100 14.54 3.48 6.83
N THR A 101 14.88 3.54 5.54
CA THR A 101 13.93 3.79 4.45
C THR A 101 12.84 2.72 4.40
N ILE A 102 13.20 1.43 4.44
CA ILE A 102 12.25 0.31 4.44
C ILE A 102 11.31 0.36 5.65
N LYS A 103 11.81 0.75 6.84
CA LYS A 103 10.96 0.91 8.03
C LYS A 103 9.96 2.04 7.86
N SER A 104 10.40 3.19 7.36
CA SER A 104 9.51 4.32 7.08
C SER A 104 8.43 3.94 6.08
N ALA A 105 8.79 3.23 5.01
CA ALA A 105 7.84 2.67 4.05
C ALA A 105 6.84 1.72 4.71
N GLN A 106 7.29 0.85 5.61
CA GLN A 106 6.42 -0.07 6.34
C GLN A 106 5.41 0.66 7.25
N ASP A 107 5.82 1.72 7.93
CA ASP A 107 4.93 2.51 8.80
C ASP A 107 3.82 3.19 7.99
N ILE A 108 4.13 3.69 6.79
CA ILE A 108 3.14 4.23 5.85
C ILE A 108 2.18 3.13 5.39
N LEU A 109 2.70 1.96 4.99
CA LEU A 109 1.87 0.83 4.56
C LEU A 109 0.90 0.35 5.66
N ASN A 110 1.36 0.32 6.91
CA ASN A 110 0.51 -0.02 8.05
C ASN A 110 -0.59 1.03 8.28
N THR A 111 -0.27 2.31 8.06
CA THR A 111 -1.24 3.40 8.14
C THR A 111 -2.29 3.27 7.03
N VAL A 112 -1.86 3.07 5.78
CA VAL A 112 -2.75 2.83 4.63
C VAL A 112 -3.70 1.66 4.91
N LEU A 113 -3.19 0.53 5.41
CA LEU A 113 -3.99 -0.65 5.71
C LEU A 113 -4.98 -0.40 6.85
N THR A 114 -4.54 0.29 7.91
CA THR A 114 -5.40 0.66 9.04
C THR A 114 -6.55 1.55 8.58
N ASP A 115 -6.26 2.60 7.82
CA ASP A 115 -7.26 3.57 7.39
C ASP A 115 -8.31 2.95 6.45
N ILE A 116 -7.87 2.07 5.53
CA ILE A 116 -8.77 1.31 4.67
C ILE A 116 -9.65 0.37 5.49
N ARG A 117 -9.07 -0.38 6.43
CA ARG A 117 -9.82 -1.29 7.29
C ARG A 117 -10.85 -0.52 8.13
N THR A 118 -10.42 0.50 8.86
CA THR A 118 -11.30 1.34 9.70
C THR A 118 -12.43 1.93 8.89
N THR A 119 -12.16 2.50 7.70
CA THR A 119 -13.22 3.11 6.90
C THR A 119 -14.20 2.08 6.34
N THR A 120 -13.72 0.91 5.92
CA THR A 120 -14.57 -0.14 5.36
C THR A 120 -15.38 -0.88 6.42
N THR A 121 -14.88 -1.02 7.66
CA THR A 121 -15.58 -1.75 8.74
C THR A 121 -16.42 -0.86 9.64
N GLU A 122 -15.97 0.36 9.97
CA GLU A 122 -16.63 1.19 11.00
C GLU A 122 -17.61 2.21 10.41
N VAL A 123 -17.41 2.63 9.16
CA VAL A 123 -18.20 3.72 8.57
C VAL A 123 -19.37 3.19 7.72
N GLY A 124 -19.24 1.99 7.16
CA GLY A 124 -20.26 1.38 6.30
C GLY A 124 -21.58 1.10 7.02
N GLU A 125 -21.57 0.92 8.35
CA GLU A 125 -22.77 0.58 9.13
C GLU A 125 -23.66 1.78 9.48
N TYR A 126 -23.12 3.00 9.47
CA TYR A 126 -23.82 4.17 10.06
C TYR A 126 -23.97 5.38 9.11
N MET A 127 -23.53 5.26 7.85
CA MET A 127 -23.50 6.37 6.88
C MET A 127 -24.43 6.12 5.69
N PRO A 128 -25.12 7.15 5.15
CA PRO A 128 -25.86 7.04 3.89
C PRO A 128 -24.96 6.52 2.77
N ILE A 129 -25.47 5.62 1.93
CA ILE A 129 -24.66 4.92 0.93
C ILE A 129 -23.89 5.86 -0.02
N LYS A 130 -24.51 6.96 -0.47
CA LYS A 130 -23.85 7.92 -1.37
C LYS A 130 -22.67 8.62 -0.69
N GLU A 131 -22.83 9.00 0.58
CA GLU A 131 -21.75 9.61 1.37
C GLU A 131 -20.62 8.61 1.65
N TYR A 132 -20.99 7.37 1.96
CA TYR A 132 -20.04 6.29 2.17
C TYR A 132 -19.18 6.04 0.92
N LEU A 133 -19.80 6.00 -0.26
CA LEU A 133 -19.07 5.80 -1.53
C LEU A 133 -18.10 6.96 -1.82
N TYR A 134 -18.50 8.21 -1.60
CA TYR A 134 -17.57 9.35 -1.75
C TYR A 134 -16.42 9.30 -0.74
N LYS A 135 -16.69 8.86 0.49
CA LYS A 135 -15.63 8.67 1.48
C LYS A 135 -14.63 7.60 1.04
N LEU A 136 -15.10 6.48 0.49
CA LEU A 136 -14.23 5.44 -0.08
C LEU A 136 -13.43 5.93 -1.29
N ILE A 137 -14.05 6.69 -2.19
CA ILE A 137 -13.37 7.28 -3.36
C ILE A 137 -12.20 8.16 -2.89
N ASN A 138 -12.46 9.09 -1.97
CA ASN A 138 -11.44 9.99 -1.44
C ASN A 138 -10.33 9.22 -0.72
N LEU A 139 -10.70 8.22 0.09
CA LEU A 139 -9.75 7.38 0.79
C LEU A 139 -8.86 6.62 -0.20
N TYR A 140 -9.43 5.94 -1.20
CA TYR A 140 -8.66 5.17 -2.17
C TYR A 140 -7.74 6.06 -3.00
N SER A 141 -8.19 7.26 -3.37
CA SER A 141 -7.36 8.24 -4.06
C SER A 141 -6.16 8.68 -3.22
N GLU A 142 -6.39 9.06 -1.95
CA GLU A 142 -5.33 9.45 -1.02
C GLU A 142 -4.34 8.30 -0.77
N LYS A 143 -4.87 7.08 -0.57
CA LYS A 143 -4.04 5.91 -0.26
C LYS A 143 -3.27 5.42 -1.48
N ALA A 144 -3.81 5.55 -2.68
CA ALA A 144 -3.06 5.27 -3.91
C ALA A 144 -1.84 6.19 -4.03
N LEU A 145 -1.99 7.49 -3.77
CA LEU A 145 -0.87 8.44 -3.76
C LEU A 145 0.19 8.07 -2.72
N GLN A 146 -0.22 7.76 -1.49
CA GLN A 146 0.70 7.32 -0.43
C GLN A 146 1.47 6.05 -0.82
N LEU A 147 0.83 5.12 -1.55
CA LEU A 147 1.52 3.92 -2.06
C LEU A 147 2.52 4.26 -3.15
N TYR A 148 2.21 5.18 -4.06
CA TYR A 148 3.18 5.63 -5.06
C TYR A 148 4.38 6.34 -4.43
N ASP A 149 4.18 7.16 -3.39
CA ASP A 149 5.28 7.78 -2.65
C ASP A 149 6.17 6.74 -1.95
N VAL A 150 5.56 5.70 -1.38
CA VAL A 150 6.28 4.56 -0.79
C VAL A 150 7.08 3.82 -1.86
N ALA A 151 6.50 3.57 -3.02
CA ALA A 151 7.20 2.92 -4.11
C ALA A 151 8.41 3.73 -4.59
N ASP A 152 8.26 5.03 -4.78
CA ASP A 152 9.37 5.91 -5.18
C ASP A 152 10.49 5.91 -4.14
N THR A 153 10.12 5.94 -2.86
CA THR A 153 11.06 5.82 -1.74
C THR A 153 11.82 4.47 -1.73
N LEU A 154 11.14 3.37 -2.10
CA LEU A 154 11.76 2.05 -2.20
C LEU A 154 12.63 1.88 -3.45
N LYS A 155 12.32 2.61 -4.53
CA LYS A 155 13.13 2.64 -5.75
C LYS A 155 14.54 3.14 -5.48
N ASP A 156 14.69 4.16 -4.63
CA ASP A 156 16.01 4.61 -4.20
C ASP A 156 16.79 3.50 -3.48
N VAL A 157 16.12 2.66 -2.72
CA VAL A 157 16.74 1.48 -2.09
C VAL A 157 17.11 0.43 -3.13
N ALA A 158 16.30 0.25 -4.18
CA ALA A 158 16.60 -0.69 -5.26
C ALA A 158 17.82 -0.25 -6.10
N VAL A 159 18.02 1.07 -6.29
CA VAL A 159 19.00 1.62 -7.24
C VAL A 159 20.33 2.05 -6.60
N ASN A 160 20.38 2.42 -5.31
CA ASN A 160 21.60 2.96 -4.70
C ASN A 160 22.78 1.95 -4.70
N ALA A 161 23.77 2.15 -5.58
CA ALA A 161 25.07 1.50 -5.55
C ALA A 161 26.03 2.25 -4.63
#